data_AF-A0A0F9K3F8-F1
#
_entry.id   AF-A0A0F9K3F8-F1
#
_cell.length_a   1.000
_cell.length_b   1.000
_cell.length_c   1.000
_cell.angle_alpha   90.00
_cell.angle_beta   90.00
_cell.angle_gamma   90.00
#
_symmetry.space_group_name_H-M   'P 1'
#
loop_
_entity.id
_entity.type
_entity.pdbx_description
1 polymer ?
#
loop_
_entity_poly.entity_id
_entity_poly.type
_entity_poly.pdbx_seq_one_letter_code
_entity_poly.pdbx_strand_id
1 'polypeptide(L)'
;MAAQVDSTKVIEDTERDLKYWGWACRKNSETLGLPTISGLAQTIAHIRAQTRKQKGVRRNKLRGARKALQRAGLPIDAKLIAIELGFADPEPTAKGKQKQTFIEPRLELNNVAAQIDAIVGDLANWARKCIRRSYQYGQADRFAADDLRMPVGEYAQRRRAAVEMVAAKRIERYSAAVNPPGGIARPAAP
;
A
#
# COMPACT_ATOMS: atom_id res chain seq x y z
N MET A 1 -37.02 10.21 3.12
CA MET A 1 -36.47 11.07 2.05
C MET A 1 -35.00 10.73 1.89
N ALA A 2 -34.63 10.05 0.81
CA ALA A 2 -33.22 9.73 0.55
C ALA A 2 -32.49 11.03 0.21
N ALA A 3 -31.43 11.36 0.95
CA ALA A 3 -30.59 12.51 0.66
C ALA A 3 -30.06 12.38 -0.78
N GLN A 4 -30.44 13.32 -1.66
CA GLN A 4 -29.81 13.46 -2.97
C GLN A 4 -28.33 13.73 -2.71
N VAL A 5 -27.49 12.72 -2.98
CA VAL A 5 -26.05 12.89 -2.93
C VAL A 5 -25.69 13.84 -4.07
N ASP A 6 -25.23 15.04 -3.72
CA ASP A 6 -24.78 16.04 -4.68
C ASP A 6 -23.57 15.49 -5.46
N SER A 7 -23.82 15.09 -6.71
CA SER A 7 -22.84 14.41 -7.56
C SER A 7 -21.60 15.27 -7.81
N THR A 8 -21.76 16.58 -7.87
CA THR A 8 -20.67 17.54 -8.06
C THR A 8 -19.68 17.48 -6.90
N LYS A 9 -20.20 17.50 -5.68
CA LYS A 9 -19.39 17.43 -4.46
C LYS A 9 -18.60 16.12 -4.36
N VAL A 10 -19.23 15.00 -4.73
CA VAL A 10 -18.55 13.69 -4.72
C VAL A 10 -17.39 13.64 -5.73
N ILE A 11 -17.57 14.23 -6.91
CA ILE A 11 -16.51 14.32 -7.92
C ILE A 11 -15.35 15.18 -7.41
N GLU A 12 -15.64 16.35 -6.82
CA GLU A 12 -14.61 17.24 -6.25
C GLU A 12 -13.81 16.57 -5.12
N ASP A 13 -14.51 15.93 -4.18
CA ASP A 13 -13.87 15.19 -3.09
C ASP A 13 -13.05 14.02 -3.63
N THR A 14 -13.53 13.34 -4.68
CA THR A 14 -12.77 12.28 -5.36
C THR A 14 -11.52 12.81 -6.05
N GLU A 15 -11.59 13.97 -6.70
CA GLU A 15 -10.43 14.59 -7.31
C GLU A 15 -9.40 15.05 -6.26
N ARG A 16 -9.86 15.56 -5.10
CA ARG A 16 -8.99 15.88 -3.96
C ARG A 16 -8.27 14.63 -3.45
N ASP A 17 -8.99 13.52 -3.27
CA ASP A 17 -8.43 12.27 -2.78
C ASP A 17 -7.48 11.62 -3.80
N LEU A 18 -7.76 11.75 -5.10
CA LEU A 18 -6.85 11.32 -6.16
C LEU A 18 -5.54 12.11 -6.16
N LYS A 19 -5.61 13.44 -5.98
CA LYS A 19 -4.40 14.29 -5.82
C LYS A 19 -3.59 13.86 -4.60
N TYR A 20 -4.26 13.61 -3.49
CA TYR A 20 -3.62 13.14 -2.26
C TYR A 20 -2.98 11.75 -2.44
N TRP A 21 -3.69 10.79 -3.04
CA TRP A 21 -3.17 9.47 -3.37
C TRP A 21 -1.93 9.55 -4.26
N GLY A 22 -1.96 10.39 -5.28
CA GLY A 22 -0.83 10.62 -6.16
C GLY A 22 0.40 11.17 -5.44
N TRP A 23 0.19 12.17 -4.58
CA TRP A 23 1.24 12.70 -3.71
C TRP A 23 1.80 11.63 -2.76
N ALA A 24 0.95 10.85 -2.12
CA ALA A 24 1.36 9.78 -1.21
C ALA A 24 2.17 8.69 -1.94
N CYS A 25 1.79 8.33 -3.17
CA CYS A 25 2.58 7.41 -4.00
C CYS A 25 4.00 7.92 -4.24
N ARG A 26 4.15 9.19 -4.62
CA ARG A 26 5.46 9.80 -4.90
C ARG A 26 6.31 9.91 -3.63
N LYS A 27 5.76 10.47 -2.55
CA LYS A 27 6.47 10.62 -1.27
C LYS A 27 6.95 9.29 -0.70
N ASN A 28 6.11 8.25 -0.77
CA ASN A 28 6.49 6.92 -0.30
C ASN A 28 7.57 6.31 -1.19
N SER A 29 7.48 6.50 -2.51
CA SER A 29 8.52 6.01 -3.44
C SER A 29 9.87 6.67 -3.17
N GLU A 30 9.90 7.99 -2.98
CA GLU A 30 11.11 8.74 -2.62
C GLU A 30 11.72 8.24 -1.31
N THR A 31 10.89 8.08 -0.27
CA THR A 31 11.33 7.60 1.05
C THR A 31 12.01 6.22 0.97
N LEU A 32 11.61 5.40 0.00
CA LEU A 32 12.08 4.02 -0.14
C LEU A 32 13.14 3.86 -1.23
N GLY A 33 13.57 4.94 -1.88
CA GLY A 33 14.51 4.90 -3.01
C GLY A 33 13.96 4.14 -4.22
N LEU A 34 12.63 4.06 -4.35
CA LEU A 34 11.96 3.43 -5.48
C LEU A 34 11.73 4.45 -6.60
N PRO A 35 11.58 4.02 -7.86
CA PRO A 35 11.13 4.90 -8.93
C PRO A 35 9.86 5.61 -8.48
N THR A 36 9.83 6.94 -8.62
CA THR A 36 8.75 7.86 -8.18
C THR A 36 7.37 7.53 -8.74
N ILE A 37 7.32 6.65 -9.73
CA ILE A 37 6.14 6.17 -10.43
C ILE A 37 5.54 4.87 -9.86
N SER A 38 6.06 4.36 -8.75
CA SER A 38 5.59 3.10 -8.13
C SER A 38 4.24 3.30 -7.43
N GLY A 39 3.28 2.39 -7.65
CA GLY A 39 1.97 2.44 -6.96
C GLY A 39 2.08 1.99 -5.50
N LEU A 40 1.17 2.44 -4.61
CA LEU A 40 1.21 2.08 -3.18
C LEU A 40 1.25 0.57 -2.96
N ALA A 41 0.43 -0.20 -3.66
CA ALA A 41 0.46 -1.66 -3.60
C ALA A 41 1.84 -2.26 -3.98
N GLN A 42 2.50 -1.72 -5.01
CA GLN A 42 3.84 -2.16 -5.43
C GLN A 42 4.89 -1.80 -4.39
N THR A 43 4.80 -0.59 -3.83
CA THR A 43 5.65 -0.10 -2.75
C THR A 43 5.55 -1.00 -1.51
N ILE A 44 4.33 -1.37 -1.11
CA ILE A 44 4.08 -2.31 -0.01
C ILE A 44 4.64 -3.70 -0.33
N ALA A 45 4.42 -4.20 -1.55
CA ALA A 45 4.94 -5.50 -1.97
C ALA A 45 6.48 -5.52 -1.93
N HIS A 46 7.13 -4.43 -2.33
CA HIS A 46 8.57 -4.29 -2.28
C HIS A 46 9.11 -4.31 -0.86
N ILE A 47 8.51 -3.54 0.07
CA ILE A 47 8.87 -3.58 1.49
C ILE A 47 8.73 -4.98 2.04
N ARG A 48 7.58 -5.65 1.80
CA ARG A 48 7.36 -7.03 2.25
C ARG A 48 8.42 -7.98 1.70
N ALA A 49 8.83 -7.82 0.45
CA ALA A 49 9.88 -8.62 -0.17
C ALA A 49 11.26 -8.35 0.47
N GLN A 50 11.62 -7.09 0.71
CA GLN A 50 12.87 -6.74 1.40
C GLN A 50 12.89 -7.27 2.84
N THR A 51 11.82 -7.09 3.59
CA THR A 51 11.69 -7.61 4.96
C THR A 51 11.82 -9.14 5.00
N ARG A 52 11.23 -9.85 4.03
CA ARG A 52 11.40 -11.32 3.89
C ARG A 52 12.85 -11.69 3.60
N LYS A 53 13.51 -10.99 2.66
CA LYS A 53 14.94 -11.22 2.35
C LYS A 53 15.82 -11.01 3.57
N GLN A 54 15.65 -9.91 4.29
CA GLN A 54 16.43 -9.60 5.50
C GLN A 54 16.21 -10.64 6.62
N LYS A 55 14.95 -11.07 6.85
CA LYS A 55 14.65 -12.18 7.78
C LYS A 55 15.34 -13.48 7.37
N GLY A 56 15.36 -13.79 6.07
CA GLY A 56 16.07 -14.96 5.53
C GLY A 56 17.58 -14.89 5.74
N VAL A 57 18.20 -13.74 5.45
CA VAL A 57 19.64 -13.51 5.66
C VAL A 57 20.00 -13.64 7.14
N ARG A 58 19.22 -13.05 8.06
CA ARG A 58 19.44 -13.17 9.51
C ARG A 58 19.37 -14.63 9.98
N ARG A 59 18.37 -15.39 9.51
CA ARG A 59 18.23 -16.83 9.82
C ARG A 59 19.42 -17.63 9.28
N ASN A 60 19.92 -17.31 8.09
CA ASN A 60 21.07 -18.00 7.51
C ASN A 60 22.38 -17.67 8.24
N LYS A 61 22.59 -16.42 8.66
CA LYS A 61 23.75 -16.04 9.49
C LYS A 61 23.75 -16.79 10.83
N LEU A 62 22.62 -16.79 11.55
CA LEU A 62 22.47 -17.53 12.81
C LEU A 62 22.69 -19.04 12.64
N ARG A 63 22.16 -19.63 11.55
CA ARG A 63 22.35 -21.05 11.25
C ARG A 63 23.80 -21.37 10.87
N GLY A 64 24.48 -20.48 10.16
CA GLY A 64 25.90 -20.60 9.82
C GLY A 64 26.79 -20.55 11.06
N ALA A 65 26.58 -19.55 11.92
CA ALA A 65 27.28 -19.41 13.20
C ALA A 65 27.07 -20.62 14.12
N ARG A 66 25.82 -21.11 14.21
CA ARG A 66 25.50 -22.34 14.96
C ARG A 66 26.23 -23.57 14.44
N LYS A 67 26.31 -23.76 13.12
CA LYS A 67 27.06 -24.87 12.50
C LYS A 67 28.57 -24.75 12.73
N ALA A 68 29.11 -23.53 12.70
CA ALA A 68 30.54 -23.29 12.96
C ALA A 68 30.90 -23.67 14.40
N LEU A 69 30.10 -23.25 15.38
CA LEU A 69 30.31 -23.60 16.79
C LEU A 69 30.13 -25.09 17.06
N GLN A 70 29.15 -25.73 16.41
CA GLN A 70 28.97 -27.18 16.50
C GLN A 70 30.19 -27.95 15.96
N ARG A 71 30.82 -27.48 14.87
CA ARG A 71 32.06 -28.06 14.34
C ARG A 71 33.26 -27.84 15.25
N ALA A 72 33.28 -26.72 15.99
CA ALA A 72 34.33 -26.40 16.95
C ALA A 72 34.15 -27.13 18.31
N GLY A 73 33.09 -27.92 18.49
CA GLY A 73 32.81 -28.62 19.75
C GLY A 73 32.41 -27.70 20.91
N LEU A 74 32.09 -26.43 20.63
CA LEU A 74 31.74 -25.42 21.63
C LEU A 74 30.26 -25.50 22.01
N PRO A 75 29.90 -25.20 23.27
CA PRO A 75 28.51 -25.17 23.71
C PRO A 75 27.72 -24.13 22.88
N ILE A 76 26.62 -24.58 22.30
CA ILE A 76 25.79 -23.76 21.42
C ILE A 76 24.80 -22.97 22.27
N ASP A 77 25.21 -21.80 22.73
CA ASP A 77 24.27 -20.82 23.28
C ASP A 77 23.82 -19.85 22.18
N ALA A 78 22.60 -20.04 21.70
CA ALA A 78 21.99 -19.23 20.66
C ALA A 78 21.82 -17.75 21.06
N LYS A 79 21.79 -17.43 22.37
CA LYS A 79 21.74 -16.04 22.84
C LYS A 79 23.08 -15.35 22.67
N LEU A 80 24.17 -15.97 23.13
CA LEU A 80 25.54 -15.46 22.98
C LEU A 80 25.88 -15.21 21.51
N ILE A 81 25.57 -16.18 20.62
CA ILE A 81 25.76 -16.02 19.17
C ILE A 81 25.00 -14.82 18.61
N ALA A 82 23.78 -14.56 19.10
CA ALA A 82 22.96 -13.47 18.60
C ALA A 82 23.53 -12.10 19.04
N ILE A 83 23.94 -11.99 20.30
CA ILE A 83 24.56 -10.77 20.87
C ILE A 83 25.87 -10.46 20.15
N GLU A 84 26.71 -11.47 19.92
CA GLU A 84 28.03 -11.33 19.30
C GLU A 84 27.98 -10.98 17.81
N LEU A 85 26.88 -11.35 17.14
CA LEU A 85 26.56 -10.89 15.78
C LEU A 85 25.93 -9.49 15.75
N GLY A 86 25.88 -8.79 16.88
CA GLY A 86 25.32 -7.45 17.02
C GLY A 86 23.79 -7.41 16.96
N PHE A 87 23.11 -8.52 17.23
CA PHE A 87 21.64 -8.51 17.34
C PHE A 87 21.23 -8.10 18.75
N ALA A 88 20.23 -7.21 18.84
CA ALA A 88 19.67 -6.76 20.11
C ALA A 88 19.26 -7.93 21.01
N ASP A 89 19.66 -7.82 22.27
CA ASP A 89 19.55 -8.82 23.33
C ASP A 89 18.11 -9.37 23.41
N PRO A 90 17.90 -10.70 23.26
CA PRO A 90 16.57 -11.26 23.39
C PRO A 90 16.19 -11.37 24.87
N GLU A 91 15.45 -10.37 25.36
CA GLU A 91 14.80 -10.45 26.68
C GLU A 91 13.99 -11.76 26.81
N PRO A 92 14.14 -12.49 27.92
CA PRO A 92 13.42 -13.73 28.16
C PRO A 92 11.96 -13.40 28.52
N THR A 93 11.03 -13.64 27.60
CA THR A 93 9.60 -13.61 27.91
C THR A 93 9.01 -15.02 27.96
N ALA A 94 8.22 -15.26 29.01
CA ALA A 94 7.52 -16.51 29.25
C ALA A 94 6.66 -16.90 28.04
N LYS A 95 6.78 -18.17 27.61
CA LYS A 95 6.00 -18.81 26.52
C LYS A 95 6.27 -18.28 25.10
N GLY A 96 7.50 -18.49 24.62
CA GLY A 96 7.74 -19.26 23.39
C GLY A 96 7.37 -18.67 22.02
N LYS A 97 6.93 -17.42 21.90
CA LYS A 97 6.81 -16.75 20.59
C LYS A 97 7.44 -15.36 20.63
N GLN A 98 8.68 -15.30 20.11
CA GLN A 98 9.41 -14.05 19.90
C GLN A 98 8.62 -13.13 18.95
N LYS A 99 8.08 -12.04 19.49
CA LYS A 99 7.79 -10.83 18.70
C LYS A 99 8.83 -9.77 19.08
N GLN A 100 10.05 -9.91 18.56
CA GLN A 100 10.91 -8.73 18.40
C GLN A 100 10.31 -7.92 17.26
N THR A 101 9.69 -6.80 17.61
CA THR A 101 9.21 -5.77 16.69
C THR A 101 10.41 -5.21 15.95
N PHE A 102 10.69 -5.79 14.78
CA PHE A 102 11.27 -5.00 13.71
C PHE A 102 10.36 -3.78 13.57
N ILE A 103 10.92 -2.58 13.76
CA ILE A 103 10.24 -1.35 13.40
C ILE A 103 10.18 -1.42 11.87
N GLU A 104 9.14 -2.11 11.35
CA GLU A 104 8.74 -1.94 9.97
C GLU A 104 8.66 -0.43 9.76
N PRO A 105 9.20 0.11 8.66
CA PRO A 105 8.92 1.49 8.32
C PRO A 105 7.39 1.59 8.37
N ARG A 106 6.88 2.29 9.40
CA ARG A 106 5.45 2.53 9.56
C ARG A 106 5.12 3.45 8.41
N LEU A 107 4.77 2.85 7.28
CA LEU A 107 4.00 3.54 6.28
C LEU A 107 2.75 3.98 7.02
N GLU A 108 2.62 5.29 7.22
CA GLU A 108 1.33 5.91 7.52
C GLU A 108 0.45 5.65 6.31
N LEU A 109 -0.12 4.45 6.29
CA LEU A 109 -1.08 3.99 5.32
C LEU A 109 -2.36 4.75 5.62
N ASN A 110 -2.47 5.93 5.03
CA ASN A 110 -3.72 6.67 5.06
C ASN A 110 -4.78 5.81 4.36
N ASN A 111 -5.79 5.40 5.12
CA ASN A 111 -6.85 4.50 4.67
C ASN A 111 -7.49 4.98 3.36
N VAL A 112 -7.60 6.30 3.18
CA VAL A 112 -8.10 6.94 1.95
C VAL A 112 -7.23 6.61 0.74
N ALA A 113 -5.91 6.77 0.85
CA ALA A 113 -5.00 6.51 -0.27
C ALA A 113 -4.97 5.02 -0.64
N ALA A 114 -5.06 4.11 0.34
CA ALA A 114 -5.14 2.67 0.09
C ALA A 114 -6.47 2.29 -0.61
N GLN A 115 -7.58 2.88 -0.21
CA GLN A 115 -8.89 2.67 -0.85
C GLN A 115 -8.88 3.13 -2.30
N ILE A 116 -8.34 4.33 -2.57
CA ILE A 116 -8.20 4.86 -3.93
C ILE A 116 -7.30 3.97 -4.78
N ASP A 117 -6.16 3.51 -4.26
CA ASP A 117 -5.25 2.61 -4.99
C ASP A 117 -5.96 1.31 -5.43
N ALA A 118 -6.77 0.74 -4.53
CA ALA A 118 -7.58 -0.44 -4.84
C ALA A 118 -8.66 -0.16 -5.90
N ILE A 119 -9.36 0.98 -5.82
CA ILE A 119 -10.38 1.35 -6.81
C ILE A 119 -9.73 1.56 -8.18
N VAL A 120 -8.62 2.27 -8.25
CA VAL A 120 -7.86 2.50 -9.49
C VAL A 120 -7.34 1.18 -10.07
N GLY A 121 -6.98 0.23 -9.21
CA GLY A 121 -6.62 -1.15 -9.58
C GLY A 121 -7.73 -1.94 -10.27
N ASP A 122 -9.00 -1.62 -10.00
CA ASP A 122 -10.18 -2.29 -10.57
C ASP A 122 -10.74 -1.59 -11.82
N LEU A 123 -10.22 -0.40 -12.17
CA LEU A 123 -10.66 0.31 -13.36
C LEU A 123 -10.20 -0.38 -14.65
N ALA A 124 -10.95 -0.13 -15.73
CA ALA A 124 -10.53 -0.45 -17.09
C ALA A 124 -9.15 0.16 -17.40
N ASN A 125 -8.36 -0.52 -18.23
CA ASN A 125 -6.97 -0.16 -18.49
C ASN A 125 -6.80 1.30 -18.97
N TRP A 126 -7.68 1.78 -19.85
CA TRP A 126 -7.64 3.16 -20.35
C TRP A 126 -7.87 4.18 -19.22
N ALA A 127 -8.85 3.94 -18.34
CA ALA A 127 -9.19 4.83 -17.24
C ALA A 127 -8.06 4.86 -16.20
N ARG A 128 -7.53 3.67 -15.87
CA ARG A 128 -6.36 3.54 -15.00
C ARG A 128 -5.15 4.32 -15.52
N LYS A 129 -4.87 4.24 -16.83
CA LYS A 129 -3.77 4.99 -17.45
C LYS A 129 -3.96 6.50 -17.31
N CYS A 130 -5.18 7.02 -17.56
CA CYS A 130 -5.47 8.45 -17.40
C CYS A 130 -5.29 8.90 -15.95
N ILE A 131 -5.84 8.15 -14.98
CA ILE A 131 -5.72 8.47 -13.56
C ILE A 131 -4.26 8.44 -13.09
N ARG A 132 -3.50 7.42 -13.46
CA ARG A 132 -2.09 7.33 -13.08
C ARG A 132 -1.27 8.49 -13.63
N ARG A 133 -1.43 8.84 -14.91
CA ARG A 133 -0.70 9.96 -15.51
C ARG A 133 -0.97 11.28 -14.83
N SER A 134 -2.23 11.64 -14.67
CA SER A 134 -2.59 12.94 -14.11
C SER A 134 -2.36 13.05 -12.61
N TYR A 135 -2.64 11.99 -11.84
CA TYR A 135 -2.59 12.07 -10.38
C TYR A 135 -1.34 11.41 -9.81
N GLN A 136 -1.01 10.18 -10.22
CA GLN A 136 0.17 9.46 -9.71
C GLN A 136 1.49 10.07 -10.22
N TYR A 137 1.56 10.42 -11.50
CA TYR A 137 2.76 11.01 -12.11
C TYR A 137 2.73 12.54 -12.09
N GLY A 138 1.57 13.15 -11.85
CA GLY A 138 1.43 14.61 -11.84
C GLY A 138 1.65 15.25 -13.22
N GLN A 139 1.47 14.49 -14.30
CA GLN A 139 1.66 14.99 -15.66
C GLN A 139 0.55 15.98 -16.02
N ALA A 140 0.92 17.10 -16.64
CA ALA A 140 -0.05 17.99 -17.27
C ALA A 140 -0.76 17.28 -18.44
N ASP A 141 -2.01 17.67 -18.71
CA ASP A 141 -2.86 17.02 -19.73
C ASP A 141 -2.20 16.99 -21.11
N ARG A 142 -1.40 18.01 -21.48
CA ARG A 142 -0.61 18.03 -22.71
C ARG A 142 0.36 16.85 -22.80
N PHE A 143 1.23 16.69 -21.81
CA PHE A 143 2.24 15.62 -21.80
C PHE A 143 1.61 14.24 -21.69
N ALA A 144 0.53 14.11 -20.92
CA ALA A 144 -0.17 12.84 -20.79
C ALA A 144 -0.89 12.43 -22.09
N ALA A 145 -1.43 13.40 -22.84
CA ALA A 145 -2.03 13.18 -24.15
C ALA A 145 -0.98 12.79 -25.20
N ASP A 146 0.16 13.49 -25.23
CA ASP A 146 1.30 13.18 -26.11
C ASP A 146 1.80 11.75 -25.87
N ASP A 147 1.99 11.35 -24.61
CA ASP A 147 2.41 10.01 -24.21
C ASP A 147 1.41 8.91 -24.59
N LEU A 148 0.12 9.26 -24.70
CA LEU A 148 -0.94 8.34 -25.12
C LEU A 148 -1.27 8.46 -26.61
N ARG A 149 -0.54 9.31 -27.35
CA ARG A 149 -0.74 9.59 -28.78
C ARG A 149 -2.20 9.96 -29.09
N MET A 150 -2.77 10.86 -28.31
CA MET A 150 -4.14 11.33 -28.49
C MET A 150 -4.24 12.87 -28.38
N PRO A 151 -5.30 13.49 -28.92
CA PRO A 151 -5.55 14.91 -28.74
C PRO A 151 -5.75 15.29 -27.26
N VAL A 152 -5.25 16.48 -26.87
CA VAL A 152 -5.34 16.98 -25.49
C VAL A 152 -6.80 17.10 -25.00
N GLY A 153 -7.71 17.56 -25.86
CA GLY A 153 -9.14 17.66 -25.53
C GLY A 153 -9.76 16.29 -25.27
N GLU A 154 -9.41 15.28 -26.05
CA GLU A 154 -9.87 13.91 -25.85
C GLU A 154 -9.32 13.32 -24.55
N TYR A 155 -8.03 13.58 -24.25
CA TYR A 155 -7.44 13.16 -22.98
C TYR A 155 -8.16 13.79 -21.78
N ALA A 156 -8.45 15.09 -21.83
CA ALA A 156 -9.16 15.79 -20.76
C ALA A 156 -10.57 15.20 -20.52
N GLN A 157 -11.29 14.86 -21.58
CA GLN A 157 -12.59 14.18 -21.49
C GLN A 157 -12.46 12.78 -20.88
N ARG A 158 -11.52 11.96 -21.36
CA ARG A 158 -11.26 10.62 -20.82
C ARG A 158 -10.82 10.68 -19.35
N ARG A 159 -10.03 11.68 -18.96
CA ARG A 159 -9.64 11.91 -17.57
C ARG A 159 -10.85 12.20 -16.69
N ARG A 160 -11.74 13.12 -17.10
CA ARG A 160 -12.98 13.42 -16.36
C ARG A 160 -13.85 12.18 -16.20
N ALA A 161 -14.10 11.45 -17.29
CA ALA A 161 -14.86 10.20 -17.25
C ALA A 161 -14.21 9.16 -16.31
N ALA A 162 -12.87 9.07 -16.30
CA ALA A 162 -12.17 8.17 -15.38
C ALA A 162 -12.32 8.59 -13.91
N VAL A 163 -12.36 9.90 -13.60
CA VAL A 163 -12.64 10.40 -12.24
C VAL A 163 -14.07 10.05 -11.82
N GLU A 164 -15.05 10.23 -12.71
CA GLU A 164 -16.44 9.83 -12.47
C GLU A 164 -16.57 8.33 -12.21
N MET A 165 -15.83 7.48 -12.93
CA MET A 165 -15.79 6.04 -12.66
C MET A 165 -15.21 5.72 -11.27
N VAL A 166 -14.20 6.46 -10.81
CA VAL A 166 -13.68 6.32 -9.44
C VAL A 166 -14.75 6.72 -8.43
N ALA A 167 -15.41 7.86 -8.63
CA ALA A 167 -16.48 8.34 -7.76
C ALA A 167 -17.64 7.32 -7.66
N ALA A 168 -18.08 6.78 -8.80
CA ALA A 168 -19.11 5.75 -8.85
C ALA A 168 -18.72 4.50 -8.05
N LYS A 169 -17.49 3.99 -8.24
CA LYS A 169 -16.96 2.85 -7.47
C LYS A 169 -16.80 3.14 -5.99
N ARG A 170 -16.51 4.38 -5.59
CA ARG A 170 -16.47 4.78 -4.18
C ARG A 170 -17.87 4.68 -3.56
N ILE A 171 -18.89 5.20 -4.26
CA ILE A 171 -20.28 5.12 -3.81
C ILE A 171 -20.70 3.66 -3.69
N GLU A 172 -20.41 2.82 -4.69
CA GLU A 172 -20.72 1.37 -4.69
C GLU A 172 -20.08 0.65 -3.49
N ARG A 173 -18.81 0.91 -3.19
CA ARG A 173 -18.14 0.31 -2.03
C ARG A 173 -18.69 0.83 -0.71
N TYR A 174 -19.07 2.09 -0.64
CA TYR A 174 -19.67 2.67 0.57
C TYR A 174 -21.08 2.11 0.81
N SER A 175 -21.90 2.02 -0.23
CA SER A 175 -23.25 1.46 -0.13
C SER A 175 -23.23 -0.03 0.24
N ALA A 176 -22.29 -0.80 -0.29
CA ALA A 176 -22.08 -2.20 0.10
C ALA A 176 -21.60 -2.37 1.55
N ALA A 177 -20.83 -1.41 2.08
CA ALA A 177 -20.40 -1.43 3.48
C ALA A 177 -21.54 -1.06 4.45
N VAL A 178 -22.45 -0.17 4.03
CA VAL A 178 -23.62 0.24 4.82
C VAL A 178 -24.75 -0.81 4.75
N ASN A 179 -24.93 -1.44 3.59
CA ASN A 179 -25.95 -2.46 3.35
C ASN A 179 -25.28 -3.74 2.81
N PRO A 180 -24.70 -4.57 3.69
CA PRO A 180 -24.08 -5.81 3.26
C PRO A 180 -25.14 -6.75 2.64
N PRO A 181 -24.88 -7.34 1.46
CA PRO A 181 -25.79 -8.31 0.86
C PRO A 181 -25.86 -9.56 1.75
N GLY A 182 -27.03 -9.81 2.34
CA GLY A 182 -27.28 -10.94 3.24
C GLY A 182 -27.46 -10.51 4.70
N GLY A 183 -28.40 -9.61 4.96
CA GLY A 183 -28.69 -9.02 6.27
C GLY A 183 -28.64 -10.02 7.42
N ILE A 184 -27.53 -10.03 8.15
CA ILE A 184 -27.50 -10.51 9.52
C ILE A 184 -27.85 -9.29 10.35
N ALA A 185 -29.14 -9.17 10.70
CA ALA A 185 -29.56 -8.27 11.75
C ALA A 185 -28.64 -8.52 12.96
N ARG A 186 -27.84 -7.52 13.34
CA ARG A 186 -27.15 -7.57 14.64
C ARG A 186 -28.25 -7.77 15.68
N PRO A 187 -28.23 -8.83 16.50
CA PRO A 187 -29.18 -8.95 17.57
C PRO A 187 -29.01 -7.71 18.45
N ALA A 188 -30.12 -7.03 18.73
CA ALA A 188 -30.15 -5.97 19.72
C ALA A 188 -29.57 -6.55 21.02
N ALA A 189 -28.49 -5.94 21.51
CA ALA A 189 -27.93 -6.32 22.79
C ALA A 189 -28.96 -5.99 23.88
N PRO A 190 -29.14 -6.86 24.89
CA PRO A 190 -30.06 -6.63 26.00
C PRO A 190 -29.66 -5.45 26.87
#